data_AF-A0A2H9ZY46-F1
#
_entry.id   AF-A0A2H9ZY46-F1
#
_cell.length_a   1.000
_cell.length_b   1.000
_cell.length_c   1.000
_cell.angle_alpha   90.00
_cell.angle_beta   90.00
_cell.angle_gamma   90.00
#
_symmetry.space_group_name_H-M   'P 1'
#
loop_
_entity.id
_entity.type
_entity.pdbx_description
1 polymer ?
#
loop_
_entity_poly.entity_id
_entity_poly.type
_entity_poly.pdbx_seq_one_letter_code
_entity_poly.pdbx_strand_id
1 'polypeptide(L)' 'MSENIVVIILLLLLPSTTLLIFFLKFHKNKEKKNSNLRGSRGFPLIGKTFSLFKPHPPNTMGRFMEDQISRYVMLR' A
#
# COMPACT_ATOMS: atom_id res chain seq x y z
N MET A 1 -28.75 -33.65 -5.67
CA MET A 1 -28.54 -32.96 -4.37
C MET A 1 -27.05 -32.75 -4.07
N SER A 2 -26.20 -33.75 -4.33
CA SER A 2 -24.73 -33.67 -4.20
C SER A 2 -24.05 -32.67 -5.15
N GLU A 3 -24.54 -32.51 -6.38
CA GLU A 3 -23.95 -31.60 -7.38
C GLU A 3 -23.99 -30.13 -6.94
N ASN A 4 -25.11 -29.69 -6.34
CA ASN A 4 -25.25 -28.34 -5.81
C ASN A 4 -24.28 -28.08 -4.65
N ILE A 5 -24.03 -29.10 -3.81
CA ILE A 5 -23.09 -29.00 -2.69
C ILE A 5 -21.67 -28.79 -3.23
N VAL A 6 -21.27 -29.50 -4.28
CA VAL A 6 -19.97 -29.34 -4.93
C VAL A 6 -19.82 -27.94 -5.51
N VAL A 7 -20.85 -27.41 -6.17
CA VAL A 7 -20.83 -26.04 -6.74
C VAL A 7 -20.70 -24.98 -5.64
N ILE A 8 -21.40 -25.14 -4.51
CA ILE A 8 -21.31 -24.22 -3.38
C ILE A 8 -19.91 -24.22 -2.77
N ILE A 9 -19.31 -25.41 -2.61
CA ILE A 9 -17.93 -25.55 -2.09
C ILE A 9 -16.93 -24.87 -3.02
N LEU A 10 -17.07 -25.07 -4.34
CA LEU A 10 -16.20 -24.44 -5.34
C LEU A 10 -16.33 -22.91 -5.28
N LEU A 11 -17.57 -22.40 -5.22
CA LEU A 11 -17.85 -20.95 -5.16
C LEU A 11 -17.26 -20.29 -3.90
N LEU A 12 -17.13 -21.03 -2.78
CA LEU A 12 -16.56 -20.51 -1.53
C LEU A 12 -15.01 -20.55 -1.52
N LEU A 13 -14.40 -21.56 -2.17
CA LEU A 13 -12.95 -21.75 -2.20
C LEU A 13 -12.22 -20.73 -3.10
N LEU A 14 -12.81 -20.36 -4.24
CA LEU A 14 -12.22 -19.39 -5.18
C LEU A 14 -11.98 -17.99 -4.57
N PRO A 15 -12.97 -17.33 -3.91
CA PRO A 15 -12.74 -16.03 -3.29
C PRO A 15 -11.79 -16.15 -2.08
N SER A 16 -11.88 -17.22 -1.30
CA SER A 16 -11.04 -17.40 -0.11
C SER A 16 -9.54 -17.46 -0.45
N THR A 17 -9.17 -18.17 -1.51
CA THR A 17 -7.77 -18.31 -1.95
C THR A 17 -7.22 -17.01 -2.56
N THR A 18 -8.03 -16.29 -3.34
CA THR A 18 -7.63 -15.01 -3.94
C THR A 18 -7.43 -13.90 -2.89
N LEU A 19 -8.31 -13.83 -1.87
CA LEU A 19 -8.17 -12.94 -0.72
C LEU A 19 -6.88 -13.21 0.06
N LEU A 20 -6.55 -14.48 0.33
CA LEU A 20 -5.34 -14.86 1.05
C LEU A 20 -4.08 -14.45 0.27
N ILE A 21 -4.03 -14.71 -1.04
CA ILE A 21 -2.90 -14.31 -1.90
C ILE A 21 -2.75 -12.78 -1.92
N PHE A 22 -3.86 -12.05 -2.03
CA PHE A 22 -3.86 -10.59 -1.99
C PHE A 22 -3.31 -10.07 -0.65
N PHE A 23 -3.77 -10.64 0.47
CA PHE A 23 -3.33 -10.25 1.81
C PHE A 23 -1.84 -10.55 2.05
N LEU A 24 -1.35 -11.70 1.60
CA LEU A 24 0.06 -12.07 1.70
C LEU A 24 0.96 -11.16 0.87
N LYS A 25 0.54 -10.85 -0.37
CA LYS A 25 1.27 -9.90 -1.24
C LYS A 25 1.32 -8.51 -0.61
N PHE A 26 0.22 -8.11 0.01
CA PHE A 26 0.11 -6.83 0.70
C PHE A 26 0.98 -6.76 1.96
N HIS A 27 1.03 -7.83 2.76
CA HIS A 27 1.89 -7.91 3.94
C HIS A 27 3.37 -7.90 3.55
N LYS A 28 3.77 -8.67 2.52
CA LYS A 28 5.13 -8.64 1.96
C LYS A 28 5.54 -7.28 1.42
N ASN A 29 4.59 -6.48 0.93
CA ASN A 29 4.88 -5.13 0.45
C ASN A 29 5.19 -4.13 1.58
N LYS A 30 4.74 -4.38 2.82
CA LYS A 30 5.11 -3.55 3.98
C LYS A 30 6.56 -3.78 4.42
N GLU A 31 7.05 -5.01 4.29
CA GLU A 31 8.41 -5.44 4.69
C GLU A 31 9.51 -4.92 3.74
N LYS A 32 9.17 -4.63 2.46
CA LYS A 32 10.09 -3.97 1.52
C LYS A 32 10.11 -2.44 1.69
N LYS A 33 10.33 -1.94 2.90
CA LYS A 33 10.96 -0.61 3.08
C LYS A 33 12.48 -0.80 2.88
N ASN A 34 12.84 -1.15 1.65
CA ASN A 34 14.23 -1.33 1.27
C ASN A 34 14.93 0.04 1.34
N SER A 35 15.94 0.08 2.18
CA SER A 35 16.72 1.22 2.67
C SER A 35 17.60 1.90 1.63
N ASN A 36 17.39 1.68 0.31
CA ASN A 36 18.33 2.12 -0.73
C ASN A 36 17.72 3.02 -1.81
N LEU A 37 16.43 3.34 -1.73
CA LEU A 37 15.86 4.49 -2.43
C LEU A 37 15.20 5.33 -1.35
N ARG A 38 15.75 6.53 -1.13
CA ARG A 38 15.43 7.47 -0.04
C ARG A 38 13.96 7.90 0.05
N GLY A 39 13.03 7.28 -0.70
CA GLY A 39 11.60 7.52 -0.66
C GLY A 39 10.79 6.22 -0.79
N SER A 40 9.94 5.94 0.20
CA SER A 40 8.92 4.89 0.11
C SER A 40 7.93 5.19 -1.03
N ARG A 41 7.54 4.18 -1.81
CA ARG A 41 6.58 4.30 -2.91
C ARG A 41 5.12 4.42 -2.44
N GLY A 42 4.88 4.43 -1.12
CA GLY A 42 3.54 4.55 -0.55
C GLY A 42 2.69 3.30 -0.71
N PHE A 43 1.40 3.41 -0.41
CA PHE A 43 0.42 2.33 -0.56
C PHE A 43 0.14 2.06 -2.06
N PRO A 44 -0.06 0.81 -2.51
CA PRO A 44 -0.27 0.53 -3.93
C PRO A 44 -1.55 1.14 -4.54
N LEU A 45 -2.63 1.36 -3.76
CA LEU A 45 -3.83 2.09 -4.23
C LEU A 45 -3.77 3.60 -3.95
N ILE A 46 -3.59 4.02 -2.70
CA ILE A 46 -3.66 5.44 -2.32
C ILE A 46 -2.30 6.17 -2.43
N GLY A 47 -1.22 5.44 -2.70
CA GLY A 47 0.11 6.02 -2.81
C GLY A 47 0.54 6.71 -1.52
N LYS A 48 0.99 7.96 -1.68
CA LYS A 48 1.40 8.88 -0.61
C LYS A 48 0.33 9.95 -0.31
N THR A 49 -0.86 9.86 -0.89
CA THR A 49 -1.89 10.90 -0.79
C THR A 49 -2.32 11.17 0.66
N PHE A 50 -2.47 10.13 1.49
CA PHE A 50 -2.75 10.33 2.92
C PHE A 50 -1.62 11.02 3.68
N SER A 51 -0.37 10.88 3.24
CA SER A 51 0.76 11.56 3.86
C SER A 51 0.78 13.06 3.59
N LEU A 52 0.10 13.53 2.54
CA LEU A 52 -0.10 14.95 2.26
C LEU A 52 -1.08 15.59 3.25
N PHE A 53 -2.11 14.84 3.66
CA PHE A 53 -3.12 15.28 4.63
C PHE A 53 -2.70 15.11 6.09
N LYS A 54 -1.44 14.72 6.34
CA LYS A 54 -0.96 14.56 7.72
C LYS A 54 -0.91 15.94 8.38
N PRO A 55 -1.50 16.13 9.57
CA PRO A 55 -1.51 17.43 10.24
C PRO A 55 -0.08 17.92 10.44
N HIS A 56 0.16 19.18 10.05
CA HIS A 56 1.42 19.87 10.24
C HIS A 56 1.15 21.30 10.75
N PRO A 57 2.13 21.92 11.44
CA PRO A 57 2.02 23.31 11.85
C PRO A 57 1.70 24.22 10.66
N PRO A 58 0.79 25.22 10.80
CA PRO A 58 0.38 26.10 9.71
C PRO A 58 1.51 26.95 9.12
N ASN A 59 2.56 27.17 9.91
CA ASN A 59 3.76 27.92 9.51
C ASN A 59 4.84 27.04 8.85
N THR A 60 4.54 25.78 8.56
CA THR A 60 5.47 24.84 7.91
C THR A 60 4.77 24.16 6.75
N MET A 61 5.51 23.81 5.70
CA MET A 61 5.00 22.98 4.60
C MET A 61 4.77 21.52 5.03
N GLY A 62 5.16 21.17 6.26
CA GLY A 62 5.08 19.82 6.80
C GLY A 62 6.19 18.90 6.29
N ARG A 63 6.55 17.92 7.14
CA ARG A 63 7.65 17.00 6.87
C ARG A 63 7.51 16.23 5.56
N PHE A 64 6.29 15.99 5.09
CA PHE A 64 6.07 15.31 3.82
C PHE A 64 6.59 16.13 2.63
N MET A 65 6.31 17.43 2.60
CA MET A 65 6.73 18.30 1.50
C MET A 65 8.23 18.60 1.56
N GLU A 66 8.79 18.86 2.74
CA GLU A 66 10.23 19.07 2.94
C GLU A 66 11.06 17.88 2.41
N ASP A 67 10.62 16.67 2.75
CA ASP A 67 11.24 15.42 2.34
C ASP A 67 11.09 15.17 0.83
N GLN A 68 10.07 15.71 0.17
CA GLN A 68 9.93 15.67 -1.29
C GLN A 68 10.85 16.68 -1.98
N ILE A 69 10.92 17.93 -1.48
CA ILE A 69 11.79 18.99 -1.99
C ILE A 69 13.26 18.56 -1.89
N SER A 70 13.69 18.07 -0.73
CA SER A 70 15.06 17.59 -0.50
C SER A 70 15.46 16.46 -1.46
N ARG A 71 14.51 15.62 -1.89
CA ARG A 71 14.80 14.46 -2.75
C ARG A 71 14.69 14.72 -4.24
N TYR A 72 13.76 15.57 -4.67
CA TYR A 72 13.47 15.76 -6.10
C TYR A 72 13.95 17.10 -6.64
N VAL A 73 14.00 18.13 -5.79
CA VAL A 73 14.43 19.48 -6.20
C VAL A 73 15.94 19.65 -5.97
N MET A 74 16.48 19.13 -4.87
CA MET A 74 17.90 19.30 -4.50
C MET A 74 18.85 18.32 -5.21
N LEU A 75 18.33 17.30 -5.90
CA LEU A 75 19.12 16.34 -6.69
C LEU A 75 19.17 16.69 -8.18
N ARG A 76 18.71 17.89 -8.56
CA ARG A 76 18.86 18.50 -9.89
C ARG A 76 19.72 19.75 -9.75
#